data_AF-A0A3L7RBE9-F1
#
_entry.id   AF-A0A3L7RBE9-F1
#
_cell.length_a   1.000
_cell.length_b   1.000
_cell.length_c   1.000
_cell.angle_alpha   90.00
_cell.angle_beta   90.00
_cell.angle_gamma   90.00
#
_symmetry.space_group_name_H-M   'P 1'
#
loop_
_entity.id
_entity.type
_entity.pdbx_description
1 polymer ?
#
loop_
_entity_poly.entity_id
_entity_poly.type
_entity_poly.pdbx_seq_one_letter_code
_entity_poly.pdbx_strand_id
1 'polypeptide(L)' 'MKPDCESLDLKHARIVVTGGAGFLGRAVMAELATRGATDIMIPRRRDFDFTREADVARELRVRVL' A
#
# COMPACT_ATOMS: atom_id res chain seq x y z
N MET A 1 14.30 15.53 14.25
CA MET A 1 13.45 14.69 15.13
C MET A 1 12.17 14.41 14.35
N LYS A 2 11.94 13.16 13.94
CA LYS A 2 10.65 12.80 13.30
C LYS A 2 9.61 12.87 14.42
N PRO A 3 8.47 13.56 14.26
CA PRO A 3 7.45 13.57 15.29
C PRO A 3 7.12 12.11 15.63
N ASP A 4 6.92 11.87 16.91
CA ASP A 4 6.33 10.69 17.52
C ASP A 4 4.99 10.41 16.83
N CYS A 5 5.08 9.71 15.70
CA CYS A 5 3.95 9.24 14.93
C CYS A 5 3.36 8.09 15.74
N GLU A 6 2.16 8.33 16.25
CA GLU A 6 1.29 7.29 16.79
C GLU A 6 1.31 6.09 15.82
N SER A 7 1.53 4.89 16.37
CA SER A 7 1.63 3.69 15.53
C SER A 7 0.26 3.34 14.99
N LEU A 8 0.14 3.25 13.66
CA LEU A 8 -1.09 2.83 13.00
C LEU A 8 -1.46 1.39 13.37
N ASP A 9 -2.71 1.13 13.75
CA ASP A 9 -3.24 -0.23 13.89
C ASP A 9 -3.43 -0.86 12.51
N LEU A 10 -2.49 -1.73 12.14
CA LEU A 10 -2.45 -2.34 10.82
C LEU A 10 -3.52 -3.41 10.61
N LYS A 11 -4.12 -3.96 11.68
CA LYS A 11 -5.15 -5.01 11.56
C LYS A 11 -6.42 -4.52 10.88
N HIS A 12 -6.73 -3.24 11.08
CA HIS A 12 -7.92 -2.59 10.53
C HIS A 12 -7.59 -1.63 9.37
N ALA A 13 -6.32 -1.53 9.00
CA ALA A 13 -5.88 -0.70 7.88
C ALA A 13 -6.12 -1.40 6.54
N ARG A 14 -6.50 -0.59 5.53
CA ARG A 14 -6.50 -1.01 4.13
C ARG A 14 -5.24 -0.50 3.47
N ILE A 15 -4.41 -1.41 2.99
CA ILE A 15 -3.04 -1.09 2.60
C ILE A 15 -2.85 -1.41 1.12
N VAL A 16 -2.38 -0.44 0.35
CA VAL A 16 -1.92 -0.66 -1.02
C VAL A 16 -0.39 -0.69 -1.02
N VAL A 17 0.20 -1.79 -1.50
CA VAL A 17 1.66 -1.92 -1.61
C VAL A 17 2.08 -1.91 -3.07
N THR A 18 2.62 -0.78 -3.52
CA THR A 18 3.18 -0.66 -4.86
C THR A 18 4.50 -1.44 -4.95
N GLY A 19 4.70 -2.20 -6.04
CA GLY A 19 5.88 -3.06 -6.17
C GLY A 19 5.95 -4.21 -5.16
N GLY A 20 4.86 -4.57 -4.48
CA GLY A 20 4.82 -5.57 -3.40
C GLY A 20 5.33 -6.97 -3.77
N ALA A 21 5.36 -7.32 -5.06
CA ALA A 21 5.90 -8.61 -5.52
C ALA A 21 7.41 -8.59 -5.84
N GLY A 22 8.03 -7.40 -5.86
CA GLY A 22 9.44 -7.19 -6.18
C GLY A 22 10.38 -7.47 -5.00
N PHE A 23 11.67 -7.15 -5.17
CA PHE A 23 12.71 -7.42 -4.18
C PHE A 23 12.38 -6.86 -2.79
N LEU A 24 12.26 -5.54 -2.66
CA LEU A 24 11.92 -4.89 -1.38
C LEU A 24 10.47 -5.20 -0.96
N GLY A 25 9.56 -5.24 -1.94
CA GLY A 25 8.13 -5.46 -1.69
C GLY A 25 7.86 -6.73 -0.90
N ARG A 26 8.56 -7.83 -1.20
CA ARG A 26 8.39 -9.11 -0.48
C ARG A 26 8.75 -9.01 1.00
N ALA A 27 9.82 -8.29 1.34
CA ALA A 27 10.22 -8.07 2.73
C ALA A 27 9.19 -7.19 3.47
N VAL A 28 8.70 -6.13 2.81
CA VAL A 28 7.64 -5.27 3.36
C VAL A 28 6.36 -6.06 3.63
N MET A 29 5.94 -6.90 2.68
CA MET A 29 4.77 -7.76 2.84
C MET A 29 4.91 -8.73 4.02
N ALA A 30 6.08 -9.32 4.20
CA ALA A 30 6.34 -10.21 5.33
C ALA A 30 6.24 -9.49 6.68
N GLU A 31 6.77 -8.27 6.78
CA GLU A 31 6.69 -7.46 8.00
C GLU A 31 5.23 -7.00 8.27
N LEU A 32 4.51 -6.57 7.24
CA LEU A 32 3.09 -6.21 7.37
C LEU A 32 2.25 -7.38 7.88
N ALA A 33 2.47 -8.58 7.34
CA ALA A 33 1.80 -9.79 7.80
C ALA A 33 2.16 -10.11 9.26
N THR A 34 3.43 -10.00 9.65
CA THR A 34 3.90 -10.19 11.03
C THR A 34 3.25 -9.22 12.00
N ARG A 35 2.96 -8.00 11.56
CA ARG A 35 2.25 -6.98 12.34
C ARG A 35 0.71 -7.10 12.30
N GLY A 36 0.19 -8.13 11.63
CA GLY A 36 -1.24 -8.44 11.60
C GLY A 36 -2.05 -7.70 10.55
N ALA A 37 -1.42 -7.10 9.53
CA ALA A 37 -2.15 -6.54 8.40
C ALA A 37 -2.89 -7.64 7.63
N THR A 38 -4.18 -7.42 7.36
CA THR A 38 -5.06 -8.43 6.73
C THR A 38 -5.66 -7.98 5.40
N ASP A 39 -5.88 -6.68 5.22
CA ASP A 39 -6.44 -6.10 3.99
C ASP A 39 -5.32 -5.40 3.19
N ILE A 40 -4.60 -6.20 2.39
CA ILE A 40 -3.50 -5.73 1.55
C ILE A 40 -3.78 -6.00 0.07
N MET A 41 -3.72 -4.95 -0.73
CA MET A 41 -3.83 -4.99 -2.18
C MET A 41 -2.46 -4.72 -2.81
N ILE A 42 -2.04 -5.56 -3.77
CA ILE A 42 -0.78 -5.41 -4.51
C ILE A 42 -1.13 -5.13 -5.98
N PRO A 43 -1.06 -3.86 -6.43
CA PRO A 43 -1.30 -3.50 -7.81
C PRO A 43 -0.28 -4.17 -8.73
N ARG A 44 -0.76 -4.73 -9.84
CA ARG A 44 0.09 -5.24 -10.91
C ARG A 44 0.03 -4.27 -12.07
N ARG A 45 1.18 -4.00 -12.70
CA ARG A 45 1.28 -3.09 -13.85
C ARG A 45 0.33 -3.42 -15.00
N ARG A 46 0.00 -4.71 -15.19
CA ARG A 46 -0.95 -5.16 -16.22
C ARG A 46 -2.40 -4.74 -15.94
N ASP A 47 -2.74 -4.50 -14.68
CA ASP A 47 -4.09 -4.23 -14.19
C ASP A 47 -4.25 -2.71 -13.90
N PHE A 48 -3.15 -2.03 -13.55
CA PHE A 48 -3.09 -0.59 -13.29
C PHE A 48 -1.78 0.03 -13.76
N ASP A 49 -1.86 1.06 -14.59
CA ASP A 49 -0.70 1.87 -14.95
C ASP A 49 -0.61 3.12 -14.07
N PHE A 50 0.15 3.01 -12.98
CA PHE A 50 0.34 4.13 -12.03
C PHE A 50 1.15 5.32 -12.57
N THR A 51 1.56 5.28 -13.84
CA THR A 51 2.04 6.48 -14.54
C THR A 51 0.89 7.33 -15.10
N ARG A 52 -0.34 6.79 -15.12
CA ARG A 52 -1.56 7.46 -15.56
C ARG A 52 -2.39 7.88 -14.35
N GLU A 53 -2.65 9.17 -14.24
CA GLU A 53 -3.44 9.76 -13.14
C GLU A 53 -4.82 9.10 -12.98
N ALA A 54 -5.49 8.77 -14.09
CA ALA A 54 -6.78 8.08 -14.05
C ALA A 54 -6.73 6.70 -13.38
N ASP A 55 -5.65 5.94 -13.56
CA ASP A 55 -5.48 4.64 -12.92
C ASP A 55 -5.09 4.78 -11.44
N VAL A 56 -4.37 5.86 -11.09
CA VAL A 56 -4.08 6.23 -9.70
C VAL A 56 -5.35 6.64 -8.96
N ALA A 57 -6.19 7.50 -9.56
CA ALA A 57 -7.43 7.98 -8.97
C ALA A 57 -8.50 6.90 -8.83
N ARG A 58 -8.52 5.92 -9.75
CA ARG A 58 -9.42 4.75 -9.68
C ARG A 58 -9.06 3.84 -8.52
N GLU A 59 -7.77 3.61 -8.30
CA GLU A 59 -7.29 2.59 -7.37
C GLU A 59 -6.99 3.13 -5.97
N LEU A 60 -6.38 4.31 -5.89
CA LEU A 60 -6.21 5.02 -4.64
C LEU A 60 -7.42 5.94 -4.48
N ARG A 61 -8.25 5.71 -3.45
CA ARG A 61 -9.29 6.66 -3.00
C ARG A 61 -8.66 7.96 -2.45
N VAL A 62 -7.87 8.65 -3.26
CA VAL A 62 -7.40 10.00 -2.99
C VAL A 62 -8.52 10.92 -3.46
N ARG A 63 -9.15 11.66 -2.54
CA ARG A 63 -9.98 12.79 -2.95
C ARG A 63 -9.06 13.82 -3.59
N VAL A 64 -9.16 13.97 -4.91
CA VAL A 64 -8.62 15.13 -5.62
C VAL A 64 -9.62 16.27 -5.38
N LEU A 65 -9.17 17.30 -4.65
CA LEU A 65 -9.93 18.54 -4.42
C LEU A 65 -9.74 19.49 -5.60
#